data_AF-A0A7S0H6U9-F1
#
_entry.id   AF-A0A7S0H6U9-F1
#
_cell.length_a   1.000
_cell.length_b   1.000
_cell.length_c   1.000
_cell.angle_alpha   90.00
_cell.angle_beta   90.00
_cell.angle_gamma   90.00
#
_symmetry.space_group_name_H-M   'P 1'
#
loop_
_entity.id
_entity.type
_entity.pdbx_description
1 polymer ?
#
loop_
_entity_poly.entity_id
_entity_poly.type
_entity_poly.pdbx_seq_one_letter_code
_entity_poly.pdbx_strand_id
1 'polypeptide(L)'
;SSVGLDISFPHATHAYGLPERTVAHALPPTLGKEPYRLFNLDVFEYELDHPMTVYGSVPFLHAHGDGGSYGALWLNPSEAFVDLGCPEAAAGGEAAARGEAAAGVCSHWFSASGAIDAFIFAGAAPRDVSAQHAALTGVTP
;
A
#
# COMPACT_ATOMS: atom_id res chain seq x y z
N SER A 1 5.23 -20.75 -6.51
CA SER A 1 5.71 -19.77 -7.51
C SER A 1 5.12 -18.45 -7.10
N SER A 2 5.95 -17.44 -6.80
CA SER A 2 5.51 -16.12 -6.36
C SER A 2 5.40 -15.14 -7.53
N VAL A 3 4.67 -14.06 -7.31
CA VAL A 3 4.50 -12.94 -8.26
C VAL A 3 4.68 -11.62 -7.53
N GLY A 4 5.13 -10.56 -8.23
CA GLY A 4 5.25 -9.23 -7.64
C GLY A 4 5.33 -8.11 -8.66
N LEU A 5 5.04 -6.89 -8.21
CA LEU A 5 4.95 -5.67 -9.02
C LEU A 5 5.22 -4.42 -8.18
N ASP A 6 5.98 -3.47 -8.74
CA ASP A 6 6.14 -2.12 -8.20
C ASP A 6 5.02 -1.19 -8.73
N ILE A 7 4.37 -0.46 -7.83
CA ILE A 7 3.34 0.54 -8.15
C ILE A 7 3.71 1.86 -7.46
N SER A 8 3.83 2.92 -8.26
CA SER A 8 4.24 4.25 -7.78
C SER A 8 3.21 5.33 -8.14
N PHE A 9 2.97 6.23 -7.19
CA PHE A 9 2.10 7.41 -7.32
C PHE A 9 2.92 8.69 -7.09
N PRO A 10 3.52 9.27 -8.15
CA PRO A 10 4.49 10.37 -8.03
C PRO A 10 3.96 11.65 -7.38
N HIS A 11 2.64 11.88 -7.45
CA HIS A 11 2.00 13.09 -6.92
C HIS A 11 1.29 12.89 -5.58
N ALA A 12 1.37 11.68 -5.01
CA ALA A 12 0.87 11.40 -3.68
C ALA A 12 1.97 11.62 -2.65
N THR A 13 1.61 12.12 -1.47
CA THR A 13 2.54 12.32 -0.35
C THR A 13 2.29 11.35 0.79
N HIS A 14 1.09 10.76 0.86
CA HIS A 14 0.70 9.85 1.94
C HIS A 14 0.00 8.61 1.38
N ALA A 15 0.21 7.48 2.05
CA ALA A 15 -0.42 6.19 1.77
C ALA A 15 -1.31 5.75 2.93
N TYR A 16 -2.41 5.07 2.63
CA TYR A 16 -3.41 4.54 3.56
C TYR A 16 -3.96 3.21 3.03
N GLY A 17 -4.91 2.58 3.73
CA GLY A 17 -5.44 1.27 3.33
C GLY A 17 -4.57 0.12 3.83
N LEU A 18 -4.62 -1.09 3.26
CA LEU A 18 -3.96 -2.31 3.77
C LEU A 18 -4.39 -2.77 5.19
N PRO A 19 -5.67 -2.70 5.60
CA PRO A 19 -6.08 -3.28 6.88
C PRO A 19 -5.99 -4.81 6.84
N GLU A 20 -5.90 -5.51 7.97
CA GLU A 20 -5.97 -5.07 9.37
C GLU A 20 -4.58 -5.03 10.03
N ARG A 21 -4.29 -3.96 10.78
CA ARG A 21 -2.98 -3.70 11.38
C ARG A 21 -3.09 -2.72 12.55
N THR A 22 -2.01 -2.58 13.33
CA THR A 22 -1.97 -1.76 14.54
C THR A 22 -1.07 -0.52 14.46
N VAL A 23 -0.69 -0.12 13.24
CA VAL A 23 0.08 1.12 12.99
C VAL A 23 -0.85 2.32 12.73
N ALA A 24 -0.25 3.49 12.57
CA ALA A 24 -0.95 4.71 12.19
C ALA A 24 -1.79 4.57 10.89
N HIS A 25 -2.85 5.38 10.79
CA HIS A 25 -3.72 5.40 9.61
C HIS A 25 -2.94 5.74 8.33
N ALA A 26 -2.15 6.81 8.38
CA ALA A 26 -1.13 7.11 7.37
C ALA A 26 0.02 6.11 7.54
N LEU A 27 0.27 5.30 6.52
CA LEU A 27 1.20 4.18 6.55
C LEU A 27 2.66 4.69 6.66
N PRO A 28 3.40 4.31 7.72
CA PRO A 28 4.83 4.51 7.75
C PRO A 28 5.56 3.76 6.62
N PRO A 29 6.69 4.29 6.13
CA PRO A 29 7.55 3.57 5.18
C PRO A 29 8.19 2.34 5.82
N THR A 30 8.40 1.30 5.02
CA THR A 30 8.96 0.00 5.45
C THR A 30 10.34 -0.29 4.84
N LEU A 31 10.87 0.57 3.96
CA LEU A 31 12.25 0.41 3.47
C LEU A 31 13.24 0.31 4.65
N GLY A 32 13.99 -0.80 4.71
CA GLY A 32 14.91 -1.10 5.80
C GLY A 32 14.26 -1.68 7.07
N LYS A 33 12.97 -2.01 7.03
CA LYS A 33 12.17 -2.65 8.08
C LYS A 33 11.37 -3.81 7.48
N GLU A 34 10.45 -4.39 8.26
CA GLU A 34 9.52 -5.40 7.76
C GLU A 34 8.40 -4.76 6.91
N PRO A 35 8.01 -5.40 5.78
CA PRO A 35 6.87 -4.98 4.98
C PRO A 35 5.55 -5.18 5.71
N TYR A 36 4.49 -4.52 5.23
CA TYR A 36 3.14 -4.86 5.65
C TYR A 36 2.78 -6.25 5.18
N ARG A 37 2.40 -7.14 6.10
CA ARG A 37 1.95 -8.49 5.78
C ARG A 37 0.43 -8.52 5.64
N LEU A 38 -0.06 -9.25 4.65
CA LEU A 38 -1.48 -9.51 4.42
C LEU A 38 -1.68 -11.02 4.47
N PHE A 39 -2.01 -11.52 5.66
CA PHE A 39 -2.30 -12.93 5.89
C PHE A 39 -3.18 -13.07 7.13
N ASN A 40 -4.38 -13.61 6.97
CA ASN A 40 -5.33 -13.68 8.09
C ASN A 40 -4.82 -14.68 9.15
N LEU A 41 -4.51 -14.17 10.33
CA LEU A 41 -3.95 -14.92 11.45
C LEU A 41 -4.75 -14.66 12.72
N ASP A 42 -4.79 -15.66 13.59
CA ASP A 42 -5.20 -15.48 14.98
C ASP A 42 -3.94 -15.14 15.81
N VAL A 43 -3.71 -13.84 16.02
CA VAL A 43 -2.54 -13.34 16.74
C VAL A 43 -2.90 -13.11 18.19
N PHE A 44 -2.45 -14.01 19.07
CA PHE A 44 -2.58 -13.85 20.52
C PHE A 44 -1.75 -12.66 21.00
N GLU A 45 -2.36 -11.78 21.82
CA GLU A 45 -1.71 -10.58 22.39
C GLU A 45 -0.94 -9.74 21.35
N TYR A 46 -1.62 -9.34 20.28
CA TYR A 46 -1.01 -8.54 19.23
C TYR A 46 -0.37 -7.24 19.77
N GLU A 47 0.77 -6.87 19.21
CA GLU A 47 1.49 -5.65 19.56
C GLU A 47 0.89 -4.42 18.85
N LEU A 48 1.08 -3.25 19.44
CA LEU A 48 0.73 -1.97 18.82
C LEU A 48 1.94 -1.40 18.06
N ASP A 49 1.67 -0.66 16.99
CA ASP A 49 2.69 -0.03 16.14
C ASP A 49 3.67 -1.04 15.48
N HIS A 50 3.14 -2.20 15.08
CA HIS A 50 3.89 -3.25 14.40
C HIS A 50 3.28 -3.55 13.02
N PRO A 51 4.06 -3.75 11.94
CA PRO A 51 3.54 -4.07 10.59
C PRO A 51 2.97 -5.49 10.45
N MET A 52 2.82 -6.23 11.56
CA MET A 52 2.28 -7.57 11.55
C MET A 52 0.77 -7.54 11.27
N THR A 53 0.34 -8.49 10.45
CA THR A 53 -1.07 -8.74 10.13
C THR A 53 -1.85 -9.20 11.36
N VAL A 54 -3.16 -9.01 11.34
CA VAL A 54 -4.07 -9.53 12.37
C VAL A 54 -5.11 -10.45 11.69
N TYR A 55 -6.42 -10.21 11.84
CA TYR A 55 -7.47 -11.16 11.48
C TYR A 55 -7.95 -11.05 10.04
N GLY A 56 -7.98 -9.83 9.50
CA GLY A 56 -8.45 -9.54 8.15
C GLY A 56 -7.39 -8.95 7.24
N SER A 57 -7.58 -9.11 5.93
CA SER A 57 -6.74 -8.52 4.90
C SER A 57 -7.61 -7.90 3.80
N VAL A 58 -7.42 -6.61 3.52
CA VAL A 58 -7.95 -5.95 2.32
C VAL A 58 -6.75 -5.38 1.56
N PRO A 59 -6.34 -5.98 0.43
CA PRO A 59 -5.14 -5.60 -0.31
C PRO A 59 -5.36 -4.35 -1.17
N PHE A 60 -5.84 -3.27 -0.55
CA PHE A 60 -6.16 -1.99 -1.17
C PHE A 60 -5.34 -0.87 -0.54
N LEU A 61 -4.52 -0.20 -1.33
CA LEU A 61 -3.77 0.98 -0.94
C LEU A 61 -4.43 2.23 -1.52
N HIS A 62 -4.59 3.26 -0.69
CA HIS A 62 -5.02 4.59 -1.11
C HIS A 62 -3.83 5.53 -1.01
N ALA A 63 -3.54 6.29 -2.06
CA ALA A 63 -2.47 7.28 -2.09
C ALA A 63 -3.07 8.68 -2.33
N HIS A 64 -2.67 9.69 -1.56
CA HIS A 64 -3.23 11.03 -1.67
C HIS A 64 -2.15 12.11 -1.50
N GLY A 65 -2.32 13.22 -2.22
CA GLY A 65 -1.51 14.42 -2.12
C GLY A 65 -2.13 15.57 -2.91
N ASP A 66 -1.39 16.66 -3.07
CA ASP A 66 -1.88 17.86 -3.77
C ASP A 66 -2.22 17.62 -5.25
N GLY A 67 -1.64 16.57 -5.86
CA GLY A 67 -1.95 16.16 -7.24
C GLY A 67 -3.20 15.29 -7.41
N GLY A 68 -3.90 14.95 -6.32
CA GLY A 68 -5.14 14.17 -6.35
C GLY A 68 -5.12 12.94 -5.46
N SER A 69 -6.03 12.00 -5.75
CA SER A 69 -6.17 10.73 -5.05
C SER A 69 -6.06 9.57 -6.01
N TYR A 70 -5.38 8.53 -5.56
CA TYR A 70 -5.13 7.32 -6.32
C TYR A 70 -5.38 6.10 -5.45
N GLY A 71 -5.60 4.95 -6.09
CA GLY A 71 -5.71 3.68 -5.40
C GLY A 71 -5.09 2.54 -6.18
N ALA A 72 -4.61 1.52 -5.47
CA ALA A 72 -4.20 0.25 -6.01
C ALA A 72 -4.91 -0.87 -5.26
N LEU A 73 -5.72 -1.67 -5.96
CA LEU A 73 -6.23 -2.95 -5.46
C LEU A 73 -5.38 -4.06 -6.05
N TRP A 74 -4.70 -4.81 -5.19
CA TRP A 74 -3.97 -6.02 -5.55
C TRP A 74 -4.87 -7.24 -5.31
N LEU A 75 -5.56 -7.71 -6.35
CA LEU A 75 -6.58 -8.75 -6.23
C LEU A 75 -5.95 -10.14 -6.21
N ASN A 76 -5.26 -10.46 -5.10
CA ASN A 76 -4.63 -11.76 -4.89
C ASN A 76 -5.04 -12.34 -3.52
N PRO A 77 -5.52 -13.59 -3.45
CA PRO A 77 -5.98 -14.20 -2.19
C PRO A 77 -4.88 -14.94 -1.41
N SER A 78 -3.67 -15.06 -1.95
CA SER A 78 -2.57 -15.73 -1.24
C SER A 78 -1.87 -14.76 -0.28
N GLU A 79 -1.03 -15.30 0.60
CA GLU A 79 -0.17 -14.48 1.45
C GLU A 79 0.56 -13.44 0.61
N ALA A 80 0.45 -12.18 1.03
CA ALA A 80 1.04 -11.05 0.34
C ALA A 80 1.80 -10.14 1.30
N PHE A 81 2.74 -9.40 0.74
CA PHE A 81 3.50 -8.38 1.43
C PHE A 81 3.53 -7.12 0.60
N VAL A 82 3.56 -5.98 1.28
CA VAL A 82 3.62 -4.65 0.66
C VAL A 82 4.71 -3.83 1.32
N ASP A 83 5.77 -3.56 0.58
CA ASP A 83 6.80 -2.61 0.99
C ASP A 83 6.40 -1.19 0.57
N LEU A 84 6.68 -0.20 1.42
CA LEU A 84 6.48 1.22 1.15
C LEU A 84 7.78 2.00 1.24
N GLY A 85 8.08 2.72 0.17
CA GLY A 85 9.18 3.66 0.07
C GLY A 85 9.81 3.66 -1.32
N CYS A 86 10.28 4.83 -1.75
CA CYS A 86 10.88 5.00 -3.08
C CYS A 86 12.39 4.68 -3.04
N PRO A 87 12.86 3.66 -3.79
CA PRO A 87 14.28 3.25 -3.77
C PRO A 87 15.24 4.38 -4.17
N GLU A 88 14.84 5.24 -5.12
CA GLU A 88 15.68 6.35 -5.60
C GLU A 88 15.97 7.39 -4.51
N ALA A 89 15.07 7.56 -3.55
CA ALA A 89 15.28 8.43 -2.40
C ALA A 89 16.16 7.78 -1.32
N ALA A 90 16.14 6.45 -1.21
CA ALA A 90 17.00 5.70 -0.30
C ALA A 90 18.43 5.51 -0.84
N ALA A 91 18.62 5.52 -2.17
CA ALA A 91 19.89 5.22 -2.83
C ALA A 91 20.85 6.43 -2.96
N GLY A 92 20.57 7.57 -2.34
CA GLY A 92 21.46 8.75 -2.42
C GLY A 92 21.61 9.32 -3.83
N GLY A 93 20.62 9.10 -4.72
CA GLY A 93 20.60 9.64 -6.07
C GLY A 93 20.51 11.17 -6.10
N GLU A 94 20.55 11.77 -7.29
CA GLU A 94 20.60 13.23 -7.45
C GLU A 94 19.48 13.98 -6.69
N ALA A 95 18.29 13.38 -6.54
CA ALA A 95 17.18 13.94 -5.76
C ALA A 95 17.49 14.01 -4.25
N ALA A 96 18.10 12.96 -3.69
CA ALA A 96 18.57 12.95 -2.30
C ALA A 96 19.73 13.94 -2.09
N ALA A 97 20.60 14.10 -3.09
CA ALA A 97 21.69 15.09 -3.06
C ALA A 97 21.21 16.55 -3.15
N ARG A 98 20.02 16.78 -3.73
CA ARG A 98 19.35 18.10 -3.81
C ARG A 98 18.46 18.41 -2.59
N GLY A 99 18.36 17.49 -1.63
CA GLY A 99 17.49 17.65 -0.46
C GLY A 99 15.99 17.64 -0.81
N GLU A 100 15.64 17.11 -1.99
CA GLU A 100 14.25 16.97 -2.40
C GLU A 100 13.67 15.71 -1.73
N ALA A 101 12.62 15.88 -0.93
CA ALA A 101 11.90 14.75 -0.37
C ALA A 101 11.45 13.84 -1.51
N ALA A 102 11.57 12.52 -1.33
CA ALA A 102 11.07 11.52 -2.27
C ALA A 102 9.66 11.91 -2.73
N ALA A 103 9.53 12.40 -3.95
CA ALA A 103 8.23 12.84 -4.46
C ALA A 103 7.45 11.59 -4.85
N GLY A 104 6.51 11.19 -4.01
CA GLY A 104 5.58 10.11 -4.34
C GLY A 104 5.42 9.05 -3.25
N VAL A 105 4.39 8.23 -3.43
CA VAL A 105 4.21 6.96 -2.74
C VAL A 105 4.68 5.85 -3.67
N CYS A 106 5.74 5.13 -3.30
CA CYS A 106 6.18 3.94 -4.02
C CYS A 106 5.87 2.70 -3.19
N SER A 107 5.32 1.67 -3.83
CA SER A 107 4.95 0.42 -3.19
C SER A 107 5.45 -0.78 -3.99
N HIS A 108 5.96 -1.80 -3.31
CA HIS A 108 6.36 -3.07 -3.90
C HIS A 108 5.46 -4.19 -3.35
N TRP A 109 4.69 -4.81 -4.24
CA TRP A 109 3.72 -5.85 -3.90
C TRP A 109 4.25 -7.20 -4.31
N PHE A 110 4.13 -8.20 -3.44
CA PHE A 110 4.47 -9.57 -3.79
C PHE A 110 3.59 -10.58 -3.05
N SER A 111 3.22 -11.64 -3.76
CA SER A 111 2.35 -12.71 -3.26
C SER A 111 2.98 -14.08 -3.47
N ALA A 112 2.71 -14.99 -2.55
CA ALA A 112 3.27 -16.34 -2.54
C ALA A 112 2.83 -17.18 -3.76
N SER A 113 1.66 -16.88 -4.33
CA SER A 113 1.10 -17.55 -5.52
C SER A 113 0.03 -16.72 -6.23
N GLY A 114 -0.65 -17.30 -7.21
CA GLY A 114 -1.72 -16.65 -7.97
C GLY A 114 -1.21 -15.85 -9.16
N ALA A 115 -2.09 -15.01 -9.71
CA ALA A 115 -1.78 -14.12 -10.82
C ALA A 115 -1.46 -12.70 -10.33
N ILE A 116 -0.79 -11.94 -11.19
CA ILE A 116 -0.75 -10.48 -11.07
C ILE A 116 -2.10 -9.98 -11.60
N ASP A 117 -2.98 -9.56 -10.70
CA ASP A 117 -4.27 -8.93 -11.00
C ASP A 117 -4.38 -7.65 -10.17
N ALA A 118 -4.27 -6.49 -10.83
CA ALA A 118 -4.14 -5.21 -10.17
C ALA A 118 -5.04 -4.17 -10.84
N PHE A 119 -5.82 -3.46 -10.03
CA PHE A 119 -6.68 -2.37 -10.47
C PHE A 119 -6.12 -1.05 -9.95
N ILE A 120 -5.95 -0.08 -10.85
CA ILE A 120 -5.48 1.26 -10.52
C ILE A 120 -6.64 2.24 -10.64
N PHE A 121 -6.79 3.07 -9.60
CA PHE A 121 -7.86 4.06 -9.48
C PHE A 121 -7.26 5.46 -9.44
N ALA A 122 -7.96 6.43 -10.01
CA ALA A 122 -7.55 7.83 -9.99
C ALA A 122 -8.77 8.74 -9.84
N GLY A 123 -8.62 9.82 -9.08
CA GLY A 123 -9.68 10.78 -8.83
C GLY A 123 -9.14 12.12 -8.34
N ALA A 124 -9.98 13.15 -8.40
CA ALA A 124 -9.62 14.46 -7.89
C ALA A 124 -9.64 14.50 -6.36
N ALA A 125 -10.45 13.63 -5.73
CA ALA A 125 -10.59 13.53 -4.28
C ALA A 125 -10.68 12.07 -3.80
N PRO A 126 -10.43 11.78 -2.51
CA PRO A 126 -10.44 10.41 -1.98
C PRO A 126 -11.76 9.68 -2.21
N ARG A 127 -12.89 10.41 -2.17
CA ARG A 127 -14.22 9.85 -2.42
C ARG A 127 -14.36 9.22 -3.81
N ASP A 128 -13.65 9.74 -4.82
CA ASP A 128 -13.76 9.27 -6.20
C ASP A 128 -13.10 7.89 -6.32
N VAL A 129 -11.95 7.72 -5.65
CA VAL A 129 -11.23 6.43 -5.54
C VAL A 129 -12.05 5.43 -4.75
N SER A 130 -12.63 5.83 -3.62
CA SER A 130 -13.52 4.97 -2.82
C SER A 130 -14.76 4.52 -3.60
N ALA A 131 -15.36 5.42 -4.39
CA ALA A 131 -16.52 5.09 -5.22
C ALA A 131 -16.17 4.09 -6.33
N GLN A 132 -15.02 4.24 -6.99
CA GLN A 132 -14.56 3.29 -8.01
C GLN A 132 -14.24 1.92 -7.41
N HIS A 133 -13.59 1.89 -6.24
CA HIS A 133 -13.35 0.64 -5.52
C HIS A 133 -14.67 -0.06 -5.16
N ALA A 134 -15.65 0.68 -4.62
CA ALA A 134 -16.96 0.14 -4.27
C ALA A 134 -17.75 -0.34 -5.50
N ALA A 135 -17.61 0.31 -6.66
CA ALA A 135 -18.21 -0.16 -7.91
C ALA A 135 -17.67 -1.52 -8.35
N LEU A 136 -16.44 -1.86 -7.96
CA LEU A 136 -15.80 -3.15 -8.25
C LEU A 136 -16.08 -4.20 -7.17
N THR A 137 -16.02 -3.83 -5.89
CA THR A 137 -16.03 -4.78 -4.76
C THR A 137 -17.33 -4.81 -3.96
N GLY A 138 -18.29 -3.95 -4.30
CA GLY A 138 -19.57 -3.83 -3.63
C GLY A 138 -19.63 -2.68 -2.63
N VAL A 139 -20.86 -2.40 -2.17
CA VAL A 139 -21.17 -1.41 -1.13
C VAL A 139 -21.60 -2.13 0.15
N THR A 140 -21.57 -1.42 1.28
CA THR A 140 -22.15 -1.92 2.52
C THR A 140 -23.64 -2.26 2.32
N PRO A 141 -24.10 -3.46 2.75
CA PRO A 141 -25.49 -3.88 2.63
C PRO A 141 -26.50 -2.95 3.33
#